data_AF-A0A6C0KWH8-F1
#
_entry.id   AF-A0A6C0KWH8-F1
#
_cell.length_a   1.000
_cell.length_b   1.000
_cell.length_c   1.000
_cell.angle_alpha   90.00
_cell.angle_beta   90.00
_cell.angle_gamma   90.00
#
_symmetry.space_group_name_H-M   'P 1'
#
loop_
_entity.id
_entity.type
_entity.pdbx_description
1 polymer ?
#
loop_
_entity_poly.entity_id
_entity_poly.type
_entity_poly.pdbx_seq_one_letter_code
_entity_poly.pdbx_strand_id
1 'polypeptide(L)' 'MDIFQKDNILHKILRFSLLVALIISFYIFVNTLVFNENKHKKIYSTWQFPMILAIYIDTIYYYY' A
#
# COMPACT_ATOMS: atom_id res chain seq x y z
N MET A 1 -20.67 -19.13 -14.23
CA MET A 1 -19.50 -19.61 -13.48
C MET A 1 -18.32 -18.65 -13.60
N ASP A 2 -18.42 -17.58 -14.40
CA ASP A 2 -17.34 -16.60 -14.64
C ASP A 2 -17.22 -15.47 -13.60
N ILE A 3 -18.28 -15.17 -12.86
CA ILE A 3 -18.29 -14.06 -11.88
C ILE A 3 -17.30 -14.34 -10.73
N PHE A 4 -17.37 -15.55 -10.15
CA PHE A 4 -16.45 -15.99 -9.09
C PHE A 4 -14.97 -16.06 -9.51
N GLN A 5 -14.68 -16.29 -10.80
CA GLN A 5 -13.29 -16.32 -11.29
C GLN A 5 -12.75 -14.91 -11.53
N LYS A 6 -13.61 -13.97 -11.96
CA LYS A 6 -13.26 -12.55 -12.11
C LYS A 6 -12.94 -11.89 -10.77
N ASP A 7 -13.68 -12.23 -9.71
CA ASP A 7 -13.46 -11.71 -8.36
C ASP A 7 -12.07 -12.11 -7.82
N ASN A 8 -11.66 -13.36 -8.06
CA ASN A 8 -10.34 -13.85 -7.67
C ASN A 8 -9.18 -13.13 -8.39
N ILE A 9 -9.35 -12.78 -9.66
CA ILE A 9 -8.35 -12.03 -10.43
C ILE A 9 -8.28 -10.57 -9.98
N LEU A 10 -9.44 -9.93 -9.76
CA LEU A 10 -9.51 -8.56 -9.24
C LEU A 10 -8.83 -8.46 -7.87
N HIS A 11 -9.07 -9.40 -6.96
CA HIS A 11 -8.42 -9.41 -5.65
C HIS A 11 -6.91 -9.61 -5.73
N LYS A 12 -6.43 -10.47 -6.64
CA LYS A 12 -4.99 -10.64 -6.87
C LYS A 12 -4.34 -9.36 -7.40
N ILE A 13 -4.98 -8.69 -8.36
CA ILE A 13 -4.49 -7.42 -8.92
C ILE A 13 -4.50 -6.33 -7.85
N LEU A 14 -5.56 -6.23 -7.05
CA LEU A 14 -5.69 -5.23 -5.99
C LEU A 14 -4.62 -5.43 -4.92
N ARG A 15 -4.39 -6.66 -4.45
CA ARG A 15 -3.30 -6.99 -3.51
C ARG A 15 -1.93 -6.64 -4.07
N PHE A 16 -1.68 -6.95 -5.33
CA PHE A 16 -0.41 -6.63 -5.98
C PHE A 16 -0.20 -5.11 -6.10
N SER A 17 -1.24 -4.38 -6.51
CA SER A 17 -1.21 -2.91 -6.54
C SER A 17 -0.97 -2.31 -5.15
N LEU A 18 -1.61 -2.86 -4.12
CA LEU A 18 -1.45 -2.42 -2.73
C LEU A 18 -0.03 -2.68 -2.22
N LEU A 19 0.57 -3.81 -2.59
CA LEU A 19 1.97 -4.14 -2.27
C LEU A 19 2.94 -3.18 -2.93
N VAL A 20 2.73 -2.83 -4.19
CA VAL A 20 3.55 -1.82 -4.89
C VAL A 20 3.40 -0.45 -4.22
N ALA A 21 2.18 -0.06 -3.86
CA ALA A 21 1.92 1.18 -3.14
C ALA A 21 2.61 1.21 -1.77
N LEU A 22 2.66 0.08 -1.05
CA LEU A 22 3.37 -0.07 0.22
C LEU A 22 4.88 0.15 0.06
N ILE A 23 5.49 -0.43 -0.96
CA ILE A 23 6.94 -0.28 -1.22
C ILE A 23 7.30 1.17 -1.54
N ILE A 24 6.53 1.82 -2.42
CA ILE A 24 6.73 3.24 -2.77
C ILE A 24 6.56 4.12 -1.52
N SER A 25 5.53 3.83 -0.72
CA SER A 25 5.25 4.52 0.54
C SER A 25 6.38 4.36 1.56
N PHE A 26 6.94 3.16 1.68
CA PHE A 26 8.07 2.88 2.55
C PHE A 26 9.33 3.63 2.10
N TYR A 27 9.60 3.65 0.80
CA TYR A 27 10.72 4.42 0.25
C TYR A 27 10.61 5.91 0.58
N ILE A 28 9.43 6.51 0.38
CA ILE A 28 9.20 7.92 0.70
C ILE A 28 9.29 8.17 2.21
N PHE A 29 8.77 7.25 3.03
CA PHE A 29 8.85 7.32 4.48
C PHE A 29 10.30 7.31 4.99
N VAL A 30 11.11 6.35 4.52
CA VAL A 30 12.54 6.28 4.85
C VAL A 30 13.26 7.52 4.33
N ASN A 31 12.99 7.95 3.09
CA ASN A 31 13.61 9.15 2.53
C ASN A 31 13.29 10.40 3.37
N THR A 32 12.03 10.54 3.79
CA THR A 32 11.58 11.67 4.62
C THR A 32 12.18 11.64 6.02
N LEU A 33 12.29 10.46 6.65
CA LEU A 33 12.85 10.32 7.99
C LEU A 33 14.37 10.44 8.04
N VAL A 34 15.07 9.79 7.11
CA VAL A 34 16.53 9.66 7.12
C VAL A 34 17.19 10.89 6.50
N PHE A 35 16.70 11.35 5.35
CA PHE A 35 17.32 12.47 4.64
C PHE A 35 16.68 13.83 5.00
N ASN A 36 15.58 13.83 5.77
CA ASN A 36 14.86 15.03 6.20
C ASN A 36 14.52 15.99 5.04
N GLU A 37 14.51 15.47 3.81
CA GLU A 37 14.21 16.23 2.60
C GLU A 37 12.69 16.45 2.53
N ASN A 38 12.26 17.65 2.89
CA ASN A 38 10.85 18.06 2.85
C ASN A 38 10.28 18.21 1.43
N LYS A 39 10.98 17.79 0.37
CA LYS A 39 10.53 17.90 -1.03
C LYS A 39 9.19 17.21 -1.26
N HIS A 40 8.91 16.13 -0.53
CA HIS A 40 7.68 15.36 -0.69
C HIS A 40 6.58 15.71 0.32
N LYS A 41 6.81 16.60 1.30
CA LYS A 41 5.83 16.94 2.36
C LYS A 41 4.50 17.50 1.84
N LYS A 42 4.48 18.12 0.66
CA LYS A 42 3.26 18.66 0.05
C LYS A 42 2.31 17.57 -0.48
N ILE A 43 2.84 16.40 -0.82
CA ILE A 43 2.11 15.32 -1.50
C ILE A 43 2.00 14.10 -0.59
N TYR A 44 3.02 13.86 0.24
CA TYR A 44 3.15 12.68 1.07
C TYR A 44 3.15 13.07 2.55
N SER A 45 2.17 12.57 3.29
CA SER A 45 2.10 12.72 4.76
C SER A 45 2.73 11.50 5.41
N THR A 46 3.48 11.70 6.49
CA THR A 46 4.12 10.62 7.27
C THR A 46 3.14 9.53 7.70
N TRP A 47 1.86 9.88 7.85
CA TRP A 47 0.77 8.96 8.22
C TRP A 47 0.26 8.06 7.08
N GLN A 48 0.62 8.32 5.82
CA GLN A 48 0.18 7.50 4.69
C GLN A 48 0.83 6.12 4.67
N PHE A 49 2.10 6.01 5.08
CA PHE A 49 2.77 4.72 5.20
C PHE A 49 2.08 3.77 6.20
N PRO A 50 1.87 4.14 7.48
CA PRO A 50 1.19 3.25 8.43
C PRO A 50 -0.26 2.95 8.02
N MET A 51 -0.95 3.86 7.33
CA MET A 51 -2.29 3.60 6.80
C MET A 51 -2.29 2.52 5.72
N ILE A 52 -1.42 2.63 4.71
CA ILE A 52 -1.33 1.62 3.63
C ILE A 52 -0.84 0.27 4.17
N LEU A 53 0.04 0.29 5.17
CA LEU A 53 0.48 -0.90 5.89
C LEU A 53 -0.68 -1.60 6.61
N ALA A 54 -1.51 -0.85 7.33
CA ALA A 54 -2.68 -1.40 8.02
C ALA A 54 -3.66 -2.04 7.03
N ILE A 55 -3.98 -1.36 5.93
CA ILE A 55 -4.87 -1.90 4.89
C ILE A 55 -4.25 -3.17 4.28
N TYR A 56 -2.94 -3.19 4.02
CA TYR A 56 -2.26 -4.37 3.48
C TYR A 56 -2.32 -5.57 4.43
N ILE A 57 -2.10 -5.34 5.73
CA ILE A 57 -2.25 -6.36 6.78
C ILE A 57 -3.71 -6.85 6.80
N ASP A 58 -4.70 -5.96 6.86
CA ASP A 58 -6.11 -6.36 6.81
C ASP A 58 -6.41 -7.19 5.56
N THR A 59 -5.89 -6.81 4.39
CA THR A 59 -6.14 -7.54 3.14
C THR A 59 -5.54 -8.95 3.14
N ILE A 60 -4.47 -9.18 3.92
CA ILE A 60 -3.86 -10.52 4.12
C ILE A 60 -4.64 -11.32 5.15
N TYR A 61 -4.97 -10.73 6.30
CA TYR A 61 -5.50 -11.44 7.46
C TYR A 61 -7.01 -11.61 7.45
N TYR A 62 -7.77 -10.66 6.90
CA TYR A 62 -9.24 -10.70 6.86
C TYR A 62 -9.82 -11.55 5.72
N TYR A 63 -8.97 -12.27 4.97
CA TYR A 63 -9.36 -13.13 3.85
C TYR A 63 -9.33 -14.64 4.18
N TYR A 64 -9.28 -14.99 5.47
CA TYR A 64 -9.46 -16.33 6.02
C TYR A 64 -10.59 -16.29 7.05
#